data_AF-A0A183HLI5-F1
#
_entry.id   AF-A0A183HLI5-F1
#
_cell.length_a   1.000
_cell.length_b   1.000
_cell.length_c   1.000
_cell.angle_alpha   90.00
_cell.angle_beta   90.00
_cell.angle_gamma   90.00
#
_symmetry.space_group_name_H-M   'P 1'
#
loop_
_entity.id
_entity.type
_entity.pdbx_description
1 polymer ?
#
loop_
_entity_poly.entity_id
_entity_poly.type
_entity_poly.pdbx_seq_one_letter_code
_entity_poly.pdbx_strand_id
1 'polypeptide(L)'
;MVKNAVPVDEYVGDLIKKQQAAGYISVMCAINGYLAAVISIADVVKNESALAVWALQRMNIRVILLTGDNAHTAEATAKQVGIREVFAEVLPNQKRIKIEQLQEMKERVAMVGDGINDSPALASADVGIAIAAGSDVAIESAGIVLVKVNFLI
;
A
#
# COMPACT_ATOMS: atom_id res chain seq x y z
N MET A 1 5.03 -17.37 27.02
CA MET A 1 5.93 -18.09 26.07
C MET A 1 7.29 -17.40 26.14
N VAL A 2 8.41 -18.12 26.33
CA VAL A 2 9.74 -17.50 26.31
C VAL A 2 10.26 -17.51 24.87
N LYS A 3 10.36 -16.34 24.23
CA LYS A 3 11.06 -16.16 22.95
C LYS A 3 12.27 -15.29 23.23
N ASN A 4 13.46 -15.71 22.77
CA ASN A 4 14.72 -14.98 22.95
C ASN A 4 15.07 -14.64 24.43
N ALA A 5 14.70 -15.52 25.36
CA ALA A 5 14.92 -15.33 26.81
C ALA A 5 14.22 -14.13 27.46
N VAL A 6 13.26 -13.49 26.78
CA VAL A 6 12.42 -12.43 27.35
C VAL A 6 11.07 -13.02 27.75
N PRO A 7 10.64 -12.92 29.02
CA PRO A 7 9.32 -13.35 29.44
C PRO A 7 8.25 -12.42 28.86
N VAL A 8 7.25 -13.03 28.20
CA VAL A 8 6.06 -12.35 27.70
C VAL A 8 4.86 -12.94 28.42
N ASP A 9 4.15 -12.10 29.15
CA ASP A 9 2.91 -12.47 29.81
C ASP A 9 1.76 -12.66 28.81
N GLU A 10 0.66 -13.24 29.28
CA GLU A 10 -0.50 -13.57 28.46
C GLU A 10 -1.20 -12.31 27.91
N TYR A 11 -1.28 -11.25 28.71
CA TYR A 11 -1.89 -9.98 28.31
C TYR A 11 -1.17 -9.35 27.11
N VAL A 12 0.16 -9.28 27.16
CA VAL A 12 0.98 -8.77 26.06
C VAL A 12 0.86 -9.69 24.84
N GLY A 13 0.87 -11.00 25.05
CA GLY A 13 0.70 -11.99 23.99
C GLY A 13 -0.61 -11.76 23.22
N ASP A 14 -1.71 -11.52 23.92
CA ASP A 14 -3.02 -11.29 23.30
C ASP A 14 -3.15 -9.89 22.70
N LEU A 15 -2.53 -8.87 23.31
CA LEU A 15 -2.43 -7.54 22.71
C LEU A 15 -1.72 -7.59 21.36
N ILE A 16 -0.57 -8.28 21.26
CA ILE A 16 0.18 -8.43 20.01
C ILE A 16 -0.67 -9.14 18.96
N LYS A 17 -1.34 -10.24 19.30
CA LYS A 17 -2.26 -10.94 18.38
C LYS A 17 -3.36 -10.02 17.88
N LYS A 18 -3.97 -9.23 18.77
CA LYS A 18 -5.03 -8.27 18.40
C LYS A 18 -4.52 -7.20 17.46
N GLN A 19 -3.33 -6.65 17.71
CA GLN A 19 -2.71 -5.64 16.84
C GLN A 19 -2.35 -6.24 15.47
N GLN A 20 -1.78 -7.44 15.43
CA GLN A 20 -1.49 -8.16 14.19
C GLN A 20 -2.75 -8.46 13.38
N ALA A 21 -3.83 -8.89 14.04
CA ALA A 21 -5.12 -9.10 13.40
C ALA A 21 -5.75 -7.79 12.85
N ALA A 22 -5.33 -6.63 13.39
CA ALA A 22 -5.73 -5.31 12.90
C ALA A 22 -4.77 -4.75 11.82
N GLY A 23 -3.78 -5.54 11.36
CA GLY A 23 -2.85 -5.16 10.30
C GLY A 23 -1.58 -4.43 10.76
N TYR A 24 -1.34 -4.34 12.08
CA TYR A 24 -0.15 -3.66 12.61
C TYR A 24 1.04 -4.60 12.69
N ILE A 25 2.20 -4.11 12.27
CA ILE A 25 3.50 -4.71 12.55
C ILE A 25 3.85 -4.38 14.00
N SER A 26 3.88 -5.38 14.87
CA SER A 26 4.21 -5.20 16.28
C SER A 26 5.65 -5.62 16.57
N VAL A 27 6.46 -4.68 17.06
CA VAL A 27 7.86 -4.87 17.44
C VAL A 27 7.95 -4.84 18.96
N MET A 28 8.57 -5.85 19.54
CA MET A 28 8.85 -5.89 20.98
C MET A 28 10.24 -5.33 21.26
N CYS A 29 10.34 -4.43 22.24
CA CYS A 29 11.60 -3.90 22.73
C CYS A 29 11.85 -4.40 24.15
N ALA A 30 13.01 -5.03 24.37
CA ALA A 30 13.44 -5.49 25.68
C ALA A 30 14.74 -4.82 26.10
N ILE A 31 14.83 -4.46 27.37
CA ILE A 31 16.02 -3.85 27.98
C ILE A 31 16.44 -4.76 29.14
N ASN A 32 17.70 -5.21 29.13
CA ASN A 32 18.26 -6.09 30.15
C ASN A 32 17.44 -7.38 30.40
N GLY A 33 16.86 -7.96 29.33
CA GLY A 33 16.04 -9.17 29.42
C GLY A 33 14.59 -8.96 29.86
N TYR A 34 14.18 -7.72 30.14
CA TYR A 34 12.81 -7.37 30.48
C TYR A 34 12.13 -6.69 29.31
N LEU A 35 10.89 -7.11 29.00
CA LEU A 35 10.08 -6.42 28.01
C LEU A 35 9.79 -4.99 28.49
N ALA A 36 10.26 -3.99 27.75
CA ALA A 36 10.11 -2.58 28.08
C ALA A 36 8.96 -1.93 27.31
N ALA A 37 8.73 -2.34 26.05
CA ALA A 37 7.67 -1.80 25.22
C ALA A 37 7.23 -2.77 24.11
N VAL A 38 6.01 -2.55 23.62
CA VAL A 38 5.53 -3.04 22.33
C VAL A 38 5.20 -1.83 21.47
N ILE A 39 5.82 -1.73 20.30
CA ILE A 39 5.61 -0.67 19.33
C ILE A 39 4.85 -1.27 18.15
N SER A 40 3.63 -0.79 17.91
CA SER A 40 2.82 -1.23 16.77
C SER A 40 2.86 -0.15 15.69
N ILE A 41 3.26 -0.54 14.49
CA ILE A 41 3.42 0.32 13.33
C ILE A 41 2.40 -0.15 12.28
N ALA A 42 1.64 0.77 11.71
CA ALA A 42 0.80 0.49 10.56
C ALA A 42 1.09 1.52 9.48
N ASP A 43 1.00 1.07 8.23
CA ASP A 43 0.82 1.98 7.11
C ASP A 43 -0.66 2.39 7.10
N VAL A 44 -0.93 3.65 7.43
CA VAL A 44 -2.29 4.16 7.54
C VAL A 44 -2.69 4.73 6.20
N VAL A 45 -3.78 4.21 5.66
CA VAL A 45 -4.42 4.74 4.47
C VAL A 45 -4.75 6.22 4.68
N LYS A 46 -4.36 7.08 3.73
CA LYS A 46 -4.70 8.50 3.76
C LYS A 46 -6.22 8.69 3.77
N ASN A 47 -6.73 9.61 4.59
CA ASN A 47 -8.16 9.85 4.76
C ASN A 47 -8.88 10.17 3.44
N GLU A 48 -8.17 10.84 2.53
CA GLU A 48 -8.69 11.25 1.22
C GLU A 48 -8.79 10.09 0.22
N SER A 49 -8.13 8.96 0.48
CA SER A 49 -8.07 7.81 -0.44
C SER A 49 -9.45 7.27 -0.75
N ALA A 50 -10.31 7.11 0.27
CA ALA A 50 -11.66 6.59 0.08
C ALA A 50 -12.51 7.51 -0.81
N LEU A 51 -12.37 8.83 -0.63
CA LEU A 51 -13.07 9.82 -1.44
C LEU A 51 -12.54 9.82 -2.89
N ALA A 52 -11.23 9.71 -3.09
CA ALA A 52 -10.63 9.64 -4.42
C ALA A 52 -11.10 8.40 -5.18
N VAL A 53 -11.08 7.22 -4.54
CA VAL A 53 -11.62 5.97 -5.11
C VAL A 53 -13.09 6.12 -5.46
N TRP A 54 -13.90 6.67 -4.54
CA TRP A 54 -15.32 6.91 -4.77
C TRP A 54 -15.56 7.83 -5.98
N ALA A 55 -14.81 8.92 -6.10
CA ALA A 55 -14.93 9.87 -7.21
C ALA A 55 -14.59 9.21 -8.55
N LEU A 56 -13.51 8.41 -8.62
CA LEU A 56 -13.13 7.66 -9.81
C LEU A 56 -14.22 6.65 -10.21
N GLN A 57 -14.74 5.89 -9.24
CA GLN A 57 -15.85 4.95 -9.49
C GLN A 57 -17.11 5.67 -9.98
N ARG A 58 -17.41 6.87 -9.46
CA ARG A 58 -18.51 7.73 -9.92
C ARG A 58 -18.36 8.23 -11.35
N MET A 59 -17.12 8.29 -11.85
CA MET A 59 -16.77 8.58 -13.25
C MET A 59 -16.75 7.31 -14.12
N ASN A 60 -17.20 6.18 -13.59
CA ASN A 60 -17.19 4.87 -14.24
C ASN A 60 -15.77 4.37 -14.57
N ILE A 61 -14.77 4.78 -13.77
CA ILE A 61 -13.39 4.29 -13.86
C ILE A 61 -13.25 3.07 -12.95
N ARG A 62 -12.73 1.97 -13.52
CA ARG A 62 -12.39 0.76 -12.78
C ARG A 62 -11.15 1.01 -11.94
N VAL A 63 -11.22 0.74 -10.64
CA VAL A 63 -10.11 0.94 -9.69
C VAL A 63 -9.64 -0.40 -9.16
N ILE A 64 -8.35 -0.66 -9.28
CA ILE A 64 -7.68 -1.91 -8.88
C ILE A 64 -6.55 -1.55 -7.91
N LEU A 65 -6.46 -2.27 -6.79
CA LEU A 65 -5.30 -2.17 -5.89
C LEU A 65 -4.22 -3.16 -6.33
N LEU A 66 -3.01 -2.67 -6.55
CA LEU A 66 -1.85 -3.46 -6.94
C LEU A 66 -0.73 -3.29 -5.91
N THR A 67 -0.47 -4.29 -5.08
CA THR A 67 0.49 -4.19 -3.95
C THR A 67 1.39 -5.42 -3.84
N GLY A 68 2.58 -5.21 -3.26
CA GLY A 68 3.50 -6.28 -2.84
C GLY A 68 3.17 -6.85 -1.46
N ASP A 69 2.22 -6.25 -0.72
CA ASP A 69 1.78 -6.76 0.57
C ASP A 69 1.10 -8.12 0.45
N ASN A 70 1.04 -8.85 1.56
CA ASN A 70 0.29 -10.11 1.62
C ASN A 70 -1.22 -9.88 1.37
N ALA A 71 -1.90 -10.94 0.95
CA ALA A 71 -3.33 -10.88 0.59
C ALA A 71 -4.23 -10.32 1.71
N HIS A 72 -3.97 -10.70 2.97
CA HIS A 72 -4.79 -10.27 4.11
C HIS A 72 -4.72 -8.76 4.33
N THR A 73 -3.50 -8.19 4.34
CA THR A 73 -3.28 -6.76 4.48
C THR A 73 -3.86 -5.99 3.28
N ALA A 74 -3.64 -6.49 2.06
CA ALA A 74 -4.11 -5.85 0.84
C ALA A 74 -5.65 -5.77 0.79
N GLU A 75 -6.35 -6.86 1.14
CA GLU A 75 -7.82 -6.90 1.21
C GLU A 75 -8.37 -5.96 2.29
N ALA A 76 -7.72 -5.90 3.46
CA ALA A 76 -8.11 -4.99 4.52
C ALA A 76 -8.00 -3.52 4.06
N THR A 77 -6.88 -3.15 3.43
CA THR A 77 -6.67 -1.81 2.85
C THR A 77 -7.69 -1.50 1.77
N ALA A 78 -7.91 -2.41 0.82
CA ALA A 78 -8.88 -2.22 -0.26
C ALA A 78 -10.30 -2.01 0.27
N LYS A 79 -10.71 -2.79 1.28
CA LYS A 79 -12.02 -2.66 1.92
C LYS A 79 -12.21 -1.30 2.60
N GLN A 80 -11.17 -0.76 3.22
CA GLN A 80 -11.23 0.57 3.86
C GLN A 80 -11.51 1.69 2.86
N VAL A 81 -10.99 1.58 1.63
CA VAL A 81 -11.16 2.62 0.59
C VAL A 81 -12.25 2.30 -0.44
N GLY A 82 -12.89 1.14 -0.36
CA GLY A 82 -13.95 0.73 -1.29
C GLY A 82 -13.46 0.18 -2.63
N ILE A 83 -12.22 -0.32 -2.70
CA ILE A 83 -11.70 -1.04 -3.88
C ILE A 83 -12.16 -2.49 -3.83
N ARG A 84 -12.68 -3.01 -4.95
CA ARG A 84 -13.20 -4.39 -5.05
C ARG A 84 -12.20 -5.37 -5.62
N GLU A 85 -11.26 -4.89 -6.41
CA GLU A 85 -10.30 -5.72 -7.14
C GLU A 85 -8.91 -5.50 -6.58
N VAL A 86 -8.27 -6.58 -6.13
CA VAL A 86 -6.98 -6.54 -5.45
C VAL A 86 -6.05 -7.58 -6.05
N PHE A 87 -4.85 -7.16 -6.39
CA PHE A 87 -3.72 -8.03 -6.71
C PHE A 87 -2.64 -7.79 -5.66
N ALA A 88 -2.49 -8.77 -4.77
CA ALA A 88 -1.52 -8.77 -3.66
C ALA A 88 -0.30 -9.63 -4.01
N GLU A 89 0.75 -9.52 -3.20
CA GLU A 89 2.01 -10.28 -3.33
C GLU A 89 2.68 -10.11 -4.71
N VAL A 90 2.49 -8.93 -5.32
CA VAL A 90 2.98 -8.63 -6.67
C VAL A 90 4.40 -8.09 -6.60
N LEU A 91 5.32 -8.79 -7.27
CA LEU A 91 6.70 -8.35 -7.44
C LEU A 91 6.79 -7.13 -8.38
N PRO A 92 7.84 -6.28 -8.29
CA PRO A 92 7.97 -5.10 -9.15
C PRO A 92 7.85 -5.38 -10.65
N ASN A 93 8.46 -6.47 -11.13
CA ASN A 93 8.37 -6.92 -12.53
C ASN A 93 6.96 -7.41 -12.92
N GLN A 94 6.20 -7.96 -11.97
CA GLN A 94 4.84 -8.45 -12.20
C GLN A 94 3.82 -7.31 -12.29
N LYS A 95 4.10 -6.13 -11.68
CA LYS A 95 3.23 -4.95 -11.82
C LYS A 95 3.08 -4.55 -13.28
N ARG A 96 4.19 -4.51 -14.03
CA ARG A 96 4.20 -4.24 -15.47
C ARG A 96 3.39 -5.25 -16.27
N ILE A 97 3.58 -6.55 -16.00
CA ILE A 97 2.83 -7.62 -16.67
C ILE A 97 1.32 -7.45 -16.47
N LYS A 98 0.89 -7.04 -15.27
CA LYS A 98 -0.53 -6.79 -14.99
C LYS A 98 -1.09 -5.64 -15.83
N ILE A 99 -0.32 -4.58 -16.05
CA ILE A 99 -0.69 -3.44 -16.89
C ILE A 99 -0.85 -3.89 -18.34
N GLU A 100 0.14 -4.62 -18.87
CA GLU A 100 0.13 -5.14 -20.24
C GLU A 100 -1.09 -6.06 -20.46
N GLN A 101 -1.41 -6.94 -19.51
CA GLN A 101 -2.62 -7.78 -19.55
C GLN A 101 -3.91 -6.97 -19.63
N LEU A 102 -4.03 -5.87 -18.88
CA LEU A 102 -5.21 -5.00 -18.93
C LEU A 102 -5.30 -4.26 -20.28
N GLN A 103 -4.16 -3.81 -20.80
CA GLN A 103 -4.09 -3.15 -22.11
C GLN A 103 -4.44 -4.11 -23.25
N GLU A 104 -4.04 -5.39 -23.18
CA GLU A 104 -4.42 -6.44 -24.13
C GLU A 104 -5.95 -6.67 -24.15
N MET A 105 -6.62 -6.44 -23.02
CA MET A 105 -8.09 -6.43 -22.93
C MET A 105 -8.73 -5.15 -23.51
N LYS A 106 -7.94 -4.28 -24.16
CA LYS A 106 -8.31 -2.98 -24.72
C LYS A 106 -8.72 -1.92 -23.69
N GLU A 107 -8.34 -2.11 -22.43
CA GLU A 107 -8.48 -1.07 -21.40
C GLU A 107 -7.40 0.00 -21.57
N ARG A 108 -7.72 1.25 -21.22
CA ARG A 108 -6.72 2.30 -21.05
C ARG A 108 -6.32 2.35 -19.58
N VAL A 109 -5.04 2.13 -19.30
CA VAL A 109 -4.56 1.98 -17.93
C VAL A 109 -3.86 3.25 -17.47
N ALA A 110 -4.37 3.84 -16.39
CA ALA A 110 -3.64 4.82 -15.62
C ALA A 110 -3.02 4.15 -14.39
N MET A 111 -1.71 4.27 -14.21
CA MET A 111 -1.02 3.76 -13.02
C MET A 111 -0.68 4.91 -12.09
N VAL A 112 -0.92 4.73 -10.80
CA VAL A 112 -0.57 5.68 -9.75
C VAL A 112 0.47 5.04 -8.83
N GLY A 113 1.57 5.74 -8.56
CA GLY A 113 2.66 5.22 -7.73
C GLY A 113 3.57 6.33 -7.18
N ASP A 114 4.61 5.97 -6.43
CA ASP A 114 5.55 6.93 -5.82
C ASP A 114 6.60 7.48 -6.82
N GLY A 115 6.73 6.85 -7.99
CA GLY A 115 7.71 7.23 -9.01
C GLY A 115 9.15 6.76 -8.74
N ILE A 116 9.42 6.15 -7.58
CA ILE A 116 10.75 5.61 -7.23
C ILE A 116 10.76 4.11 -7.44
N ASN A 117 9.85 3.40 -6.77
CA ASN A 117 9.78 1.94 -6.83
C ASN A 117 8.94 1.46 -8.01
N ASP A 118 7.99 2.28 -8.43
CA ASP A 118 7.01 1.95 -9.47
C ASP A 118 7.37 2.52 -10.85
N SER A 119 8.55 3.10 -11.04
CA SER A 119 8.93 3.75 -12.30
C SER A 119 8.78 2.88 -13.55
N PRO A 120 9.13 1.57 -13.57
CA PRO A 120 8.96 0.76 -14.78
C PRO A 120 7.48 0.50 -15.11
N ALA A 121 6.64 0.42 -14.08
CA ALA A 121 5.23 0.15 -14.22
C ALA A 121 4.47 1.44 -14.63
N LEU A 122 4.84 2.59 -14.06
CA LEU A 122 4.35 3.92 -14.46
C LEU A 122 4.64 4.20 -15.94
N ALA A 123 5.85 3.87 -16.42
CA ALA A 123 6.24 4.07 -17.82
C ALA A 123 5.53 3.12 -18.81
N SER A 124 5.00 1.99 -18.33
CA SER A 124 4.31 1.00 -19.17
C SER A 124 2.79 1.29 -19.28
N ALA A 125 2.24 2.07 -18.37
CA ALA A 125 0.84 2.49 -18.40
C ALA A 125 0.57 3.49 -19.53
N ASP A 126 -0.68 3.57 -20.00
CA ASP A 126 -1.09 4.62 -20.95
C ASP A 126 -0.92 6.02 -20.34
N VAL A 127 -1.14 6.12 -19.02
CA VAL A 127 -0.86 7.33 -18.23
C VAL A 127 -0.22 6.94 -16.90
N GLY A 128 1.07 7.23 -16.73
CA GLY A 128 1.73 7.16 -15.43
C GLY A 128 1.50 8.42 -14.60
N ILE A 129 1.08 8.27 -13.34
CA ILE A 129 0.84 9.35 -12.37
C ILE A 129 1.71 9.11 -11.13
N ALA A 130 2.71 9.97 -10.91
CA ALA A 130 3.53 9.91 -9.71
C ALA A 130 2.94 10.81 -8.60
N ILE A 131 2.82 10.28 -7.38
CA ILE A 131 2.41 11.03 -6.19
C ILE A 131 3.65 11.37 -5.36
N ALA A 132 3.83 12.66 -5.08
CA ALA A 132 4.82 13.18 -4.12
C ALA A 132 6.28 12.86 -4.47
N ALA A 133 6.79 13.39 -5.58
CA ALA A 133 8.20 13.21 -5.89
C ALA A 133 8.91 14.53 -6.16
N GLY A 134 9.60 15.01 -5.13
CA GLY A 134 10.72 15.95 -5.26
C GLY A 134 12.02 15.25 -5.70
N SER A 135 11.93 14.16 -6.47
CA SER A 135 13.07 13.42 -7.02
C SER A 135 12.98 13.36 -8.54
N ASP A 136 14.12 13.55 -9.22
CA ASP A 136 14.21 13.65 -10.69
C ASP A 136 13.67 12.39 -11.41
N VAL A 137 13.77 11.22 -10.76
CA VAL A 137 13.38 9.91 -11.34
C VAL A 137 11.88 9.83 -11.64
N ALA A 138 11.03 10.38 -10.77
CA ALA A 138 9.59 10.36 -10.98
C ALA A 138 9.13 11.32 -12.08
N ILE A 139 9.87 12.41 -12.28
CA ILE A 139 9.61 13.41 -13.33
C ILE A 139 9.86 12.80 -14.71
N GLU A 140 10.89 11.95 -14.85
CA GLU A 140 11.20 11.30 -16.13
C GLU A 140 10.26 10.13 -16.47
N SER A 141 9.67 9.47 -15.46
CA SER A 141 8.97 8.19 -15.63
C SER A 141 7.45 8.31 -15.70
N ALA A 142 6.86 9.44 -15.30
CA ALA A 142 5.41 9.62 -15.22
C ALA A 142 4.94 10.74 -16.17
N GLY A 143 3.78 10.53 -16.83
CA GLY A 143 3.15 11.55 -17.66
C GLY A 143 2.52 12.69 -16.84
N ILE A 144 2.21 12.43 -15.56
CA ILE A 144 1.65 13.41 -14.63
C ILE A 144 2.37 13.29 -13.28
N VAL A 145 2.74 14.41 -12.66
CA VAL A 145 3.33 14.46 -11.32
C VAL A 145 2.44 15.30 -10.40
N LEU A 146 1.99 14.71 -9.29
CA LEU A 146 1.19 15.39 -8.27
C LEU A 146 2.09 15.92 -7.15
N VAL A 147 2.31 17.25 -7.18
CA VAL A 147 3.23 17.97 -6.27
C VAL A 147 2.65 18.17 -4.87
N LYS A 148 1.32 18.20 -4.73
CA LYS A 148 0.62 18.34 -3.44
C LYS A 148 -0.13 17.05 -3.14
N VAL A 149 0.07 16.51 -1.94
CA VAL A 149 -0.54 15.25 -1.49
C VAL A 149 -2.00 15.44 -1.03
N ASN A 150 -2.52 16.66 -1.08
CA ASN A 150 -3.93 16.94 -0.78
C ASN A 150 -4.76 16.96 -2.06
N PHE A 151 -5.66 15.99 -2.20
CA PHE A 151 -6.68 15.93 -3.26
C PHE A 151 -7.88 16.87 -3.01
N LEU A 152 -7.81 17.70 -1.97
CA LEU A 152 -8.81 18.70 -1.64
C LEU A 152 -8.11 19.99 -1.22
N ILE A 153 -8.68 21.10 -1.67
CA ILE A 153 -8.34 22.46 -1.27
C ILE A 153 -8.46 22.56 0.26
#